data_AF-A0A662IU97-F1
#
_entry.id   AF-A0A662IU97-F1
#
_cell.length_a   1.000
_cell.length_b   1.000
_cell.length_c   1.000
_cell.angle_alpha   90.00
_cell.angle_beta   90.00
_cell.angle_gamma   90.00
#
_symmetry.space_group_name_H-M   'P 1'
#
loop_
_entity.id
_entity.type
_entity.pdbx_description
1 polymer ?
#
loop_
_entity_poly.entity_id
_entity_poly.type
_entity_poly.pdbx_seq_one_letter_code
_entity_poly.pdbx_strand_id
1 'polypeptide(L)' 'MRKSREAYSLIEDLLQNRSSYFSKGALNSEGRKLVARLLKIMAELSPRHFARLKRLYPFAAEERWVEVLIELREELLQL' A
#
# COMPACT_ATOMS: atom_id res chain seq x y z
N MET A 1 -13.04 5.06 10.40
CA MET A 1 -12.91 6.40 9.79
C MET A 1 -11.50 6.98 9.78
N ARG A 2 -10.89 7.39 10.92
CA ARG A 2 -9.53 8.02 10.91
C ARG A 2 -8.47 7.13 10.26
N LYS A 3 -8.42 5.84 10.64
CA LYS A 3 -7.50 4.85 10.08
C LYS A 3 -7.74 4.59 8.59
N SER A 4 -8.99 4.51 8.14
CA SER A 4 -9.35 4.34 6.73
C SER A 4 -8.85 5.51 5.88
N ARG A 5 -9.02 6.76 6.36
CA ARG A 5 -8.51 7.96 5.67
C ARG A 5 -7.00 8.02 5.63
N GLU A 6 -6.33 7.62 6.71
CA GLU A 6 -4.87 7.52 6.76
C GLU A 6 -4.35 6.48 5.76
N ALA A 7 -4.94 5.28 5.75
CA ALA A 7 -4.62 4.24 4.77
C ALA A 7 -4.79 4.74 3.34
N TYR A 8 -5.93 5.38 3.05
CA TYR A 8 -6.20 5.98 1.74
C TYR A 8 -5.14 7.00 1.35
N SER A 9 -4.78 7.91 2.26
CA SER A 9 -3.76 8.92 2.03
C SER A 9 -2.39 8.32 1.74
N LEU A 10 -2.01 7.24 2.43
CA LEU A 10 -0.74 6.53 2.18
C LEU A 10 -0.72 5.84 0.82
N ILE A 11 -1.85 5.25 0.41
CA ILE A 11 -1.98 4.61 -0.89
C ILE A 11 -1.89 5.66 -2.00
N GLU A 12 -2.61 6.77 -1.87
CA GLU A 12 -2.55 7.88 -2.84
C GLU A 12 -1.14 8.46 -2.96
N ASP A 13 -0.45 8.70 -1.84
CA ASP A 13 0.92 9.19 -1.85
C ASP A 13 1.85 8.23 -2.60
N LEU A 14 1.73 6.93 -2.35
CA LEU A 14 2.57 5.93 -3.00
C LEU A 14 2.27 5.77 -4.51
N LEU A 15 1.01 5.93 -4.92
CA LEU A 15 0.58 5.89 -6.33
C LEU A 15 0.97 7.15 -7.11
N GLN A 16 0.91 8.32 -6.47
CA GLN A 16 1.24 9.61 -7.10
C GLN A 16 2.75 9.84 -7.18
N ASN A 17 3.51 9.41 -6.18
CA ASN A 17 4.94 9.65 -6.06
C ASN A 17 5.79 8.39 -6.29
N ARG A 18 5.43 7.56 -7.28
CA ARG A 18 6.06 6.25 -7.54
C ARG A 18 7.60 6.30 -7.63
N SER A 19 8.15 7.26 -8.36
CA SER A 19 9.61 7.41 -8.51
C SER A 19 10.36 7.64 -7.19
N SER A 20 9.66 8.12 -6.16
CA SER A 20 10.22 8.33 -4.82
C SER A 20 10.23 7.08 -3.96
N TYR A 21 9.37 6.09 -4.27
CA TYR A 21 9.17 4.88 -3.45
C TYR A 21 9.58 3.58 -4.14
N PHE A 22 9.69 3.60 -5.47
CA PHE A 22 10.16 2.49 -6.27
C PHE A 22 11.52 2.80 -6.88
N SER A 23 12.37 1.78 -6.97
CA SER A 23 13.65 1.85 -7.65
C SER A 23 13.99 0.47 -8.17
N LYS A 24 14.47 0.38 -9.42
CA LYS A 24 14.78 -0.88 -10.09
C LYS A 24 13.60 -1.87 -10.11
N GLY A 25 12.38 -1.36 -10.28
CA GLY A 25 11.16 -2.16 -10.40
C GLY A 25 10.63 -2.76 -9.10
N ALA A 26 11.10 -2.32 -7.93
CA ALA A 26 10.61 -2.77 -6.63
C ALA A 26 10.65 -1.64 -5.59
N LEU A 27 10.05 -1.87 -4.40
CA LEU A 27 10.08 -0.89 -3.32
C LEU A 27 11.52 -0.60 -2.85
N ASN A 28 11.87 0.68 -2.84
CA ASN A 28 13.10 1.16 -2.22
C ASN A 28 12.95 1.22 -0.68
N SER A 29 13.96 1.74 0.03
CA SER A 29 13.93 1.82 1.50
C SER A 29 12.76 2.65 2.04
N GLU A 30 12.44 3.78 1.41
CA GLU A 30 11.35 4.67 1.82
C GLU A 30 9.99 4.05 1.50
N GLY A 31 9.85 3.45 0.31
CA GLY A 31 8.66 2.70 -0.07
C GLY A 31 8.36 1.58 0.92
N ARG A 32 9.38 0.82 1.37
CA ARG A 32 9.21 -0.22 2.38
C ARG A 32 8.74 0.33 3.73
N LYS A 33 9.25 1.48 4.18
CA LYS A 33 8.81 2.13 5.43
C LYS A 33 7.35 2.57 5.34
N LEU A 34 6.96 3.19 4.23
CA LEU A 34 5.59 3.63 3.98
C LEU A 34 4.64 2.44 3.94
N VAL A 35 4.97 1.39 3.19
CA VAL A 35 4.17 0.15 3.12
C VAL A 35 4.13 -0.58 4.46
N ALA A 36 5.20 -0.57 5.26
CA ALA A 36 5.16 -1.14 6.61
C ALA A 36 4.18 -0.39 7.52
N ARG A 37 4.05 0.93 7.38
CA ARG A 37 3.00 1.72 8.07
C ARG A 37 1.62 1.34 7.56
N LEU A 38 1.43 1.22 6.24
CA LEU A 38 0.16 0.79 5.64
C LEU A 38 -0.27 -0.59 6.15
N LEU A 39 0.66 -1.56 6.22
CA LEU A 39 0.41 -2.89 6.77
C LEU A 39 -0.08 -2.86 8.22
N LYS A 40 0.50 -2.00 9.07
CA LYS A 40 0.06 -1.85 10.48
C LYS A 40 -1.39 -1.37 10.55
N ILE A 41 -1.75 -0.38 9.74
CA ILE A 41 -3.11 0.15 9.68
C ILE A 41 -4.09 -0.92 9.16
N MET A 42 -3.70 -1.65 8.11
CA MET A 42 -4.55 -2.68 7.50
C MET A 42 -4.77 -3.88 8.42
N ALA A 43 -3.81 -4.23 9.26
CA ALA A 43 -3.96 -5.31 10.23
C ALA A 43 -5.15 -5.08 11.19
N GLU A 44 -5.47 -3.81 11.47
CA GLU A 44 -6.56 -3.43 12.36
C GLU A 44 -7.88 -3.16 11.61
N LEU A 45 -7.79 -2.70 10.35
CA LEU A 45 -8.97 -2.36 9.54
C LEU A 45 -9.59 -3.56 8.83
N SER A 46 -8.76 -4.40 8.19
CA SER A 46 -9.21 -5.48 7.33
C SER A 46 -8.13 -6.55 7.23
N PRO A 47 -8.28 -7.69 7.93
CA PRO A 47 -7.37 -8.82 7.82
C PRO A 47 -7.18 -9.32 6.38
N ARG A 48 -8.22 -9.20 5.54
CA ARG A 48 -8.17 -9.54 4.11
C ARG A 48 -7.22 -8.62 3.35
N HIS A 49 -7.33 -7.30 3.53
CA HIS A 49 -6.48 -6.32 2.86
C HIS A 49 -5.03 -6.42 3.34
N PHE A 50 -4.85 -6.63 4.64
CA PHE A 50 -3.54 -6.90 5.22
C PHE A 50 -2.87 -8.10 4.56
N ALA A 51 -3.58 -9.24 4.43
CA ALA A 51 -3.02 -10.44 3.82
C ALA A 51 -2.59 -10.23 2.35
N ARG A 52 -3.37 -9.47 1.56
CA ARG A 52 -3.00 -9.10 0.17
C ARG A 52 -1.69 -8.32 0.13
N LEU A 53 -1.59 -7.24 0.90
CA LEU A 53 -0.38 -6.42 0.96
C LEU A 53 0.82 -7.21 1.51
N LYS A 54 0.60 -8.08 2.50
CA LYS A 54 1.65 -8.86 3.13
C LYS A 54 2.29 -9.87 2.17
N ARG A 55 1.53 -10.41 1.21
CA ARG A 55 2.06 -11.31 0.16
C ARG A 55 3.00 -10.62 -0.81
N LEU A 56 2.81 -9.33 -1.04
CA LEU A 56 3.67 -8.53 -1.92
C LEU A 56 4.96 -8.09 -1.21
N TYR A 57 4.87 -7.88 0.10
CA TYR A 57 5.95 -7.29 0.87
C TYR A 57 7.12 -8.25 1.12
N PRO A 58 8.39 -7.82 0.90
CA PRO A 58 8.84 -6.51 0.40
C PRO A 58 9.27 -6.50 -1.08
N PHE A 59 9.25 -7.65 -1.78
CA PHE A 59 10.00 -7.86 -3.03
C PHE A 59 9.16 -7.97 -4.30
N ALA A 60 7.83 -7.79 -4.22
CA ALA A 60 7.01 -7.79 -5.43
C ALA A 60 7.40 -6.66 -6.38
N ALA A 61 7.20 -6.93 -7.68
CA ALA A 61 7.42 -5.96 -8.75
C ALA A 61 6.49 -4.74 -8.61
N GLU A 62 6.96 -3.58 -9.08
CA GLU A 62 6.24 -2.31 -9.03
C GLU A 62 4.84 -2.41 -9.65
N GLU A 63 4.70 -3.05 -10.80
CA GLU A 63 3.42 -3.19 -11.50
C GLU A 63 2.39 -3.90 -10.63
N ARG A 64 2.83 -4.95 -9.93
CA ARG A 64 1.97 -5.72 -9.04
C ARG A 64 1.58 -4.93 -7.80
N TRP A 65 2.47 -4.07 -7.29
CA TRP A 65 2.14 -3.14 -6.23
C TRP A 65 1.08 -2.14 -6.68
N VAL A 66 1.29 -1.50 -7.84
CA VAL A 66 0.38 -0.49 -8.38
C VAL A 66 -1.03 -1.06 -8.58
N GLU A 67 -1.13 -2.24 -9.18
CA GLU A 67 -2.41 -2.96 -9.36
C GLU A 67 -3.14 -3.14 -8.03
N VAL A 68 -2.48 -3.76 -7.04
CA VAL A 68 -3.11 -4.06 -5.75
C VAL A 68 -3.46 -2.80 -4.95
N LEU A 69 -2.67 -1.74 -5.08
CA LEU A 69 -2.92 -0.46 -4.43
C LEU A 69 -4.13 0.27 -5.03
N ILE A 70 -4.31 0.21 -6.35
CA ILE A 70 -5.51 0.76 -7.01
C ILE A 70 -6.76 0.01 -6.54
N GLU A 71 -6.73 -1.32 -6.52
CA GLU A 71 -7.85 -2.14 -6.04
C GLU A 71 -8.20 -1.81 -4.57
N LEU A 72 -7.18 -1.75 -3.70
CA LEU A 72 -7.38 -1.41 -2.29
C LEU A 72 -7.93 -0.01 -2.08
N ARG A 73 -7.50 0.96 -2.90
CA ARG A 73 -8.01 2.33 -2.84
C ARG A 73 -9.51 2.36 -3.14
N GLU A 74 -9.95 1.65 -4.16
CA GLU A 74 -11.37 1.56 -4.54
C GLU A 74 -12.20 0.84 -3.46
N GLU A 75 -11.67 -0.27 -2.93
CA GLU A 75 -12.30 -1.03 -1.83
C GLU A 75 -12.44 -0.16 -0.55
N LEU A 76 -11.47 0.70 -0.25
CA LEU A 76 -11.52 1.62 0.89
C LEU A 76 -12.57 2.71 0.79
N LEU A 77 -12.97 3.12 -0.42
CA LEU A 77 -14.03 4.11 -0.63
C LEU A 77 -15.44 3.55 -0.37
N GLN A 78 -15.56 2.22 -0.33
CA GLN A 78 -16.82 1.50 -0.11
C GLN A 78 -17.02 1.10 1.37
N LEU A 79 -16.05 1.36 2.24
CA LEU A 79 -16.07 1.07 3.69
C LEU A 79 -16.49 2.28 4.53
#